data_AF-A0A366ZB62-F1
#
_entry.id   AF-A0A366ZB62-F1
#
_cell.length_a   1.000
_cell.length_b   1.000
_cell.length_c   1.000
_cell.angle_alpha   90.00
_cell.angle_beta   90.00
_cell.angle_gamma   90.00
#
_symmetry.space_group_name_H-M   'P 1'
#
loop_
_entity.id
_entity.type
_entity.pdbx_description
1 polymer ?
#
loop_
_entity_poly.entity_id
_entity_poly.type
_entity_poly.pdbx_seq_one_letter_code
_entity_poly.pdbx_strand_id
1 'polypeptide(L)'
;MAGTERTLVRPTGTGALPGWVTAAVTFLASGAVLVLEIAGLRLIAPYVGVTLQTNTAVIGFALAAIALGAWAGGAVADRTDPRRLLAPLLVAGGALVVAVLPVVRFAGSVLTGADAGSVLLLAAVAVVVPAALLSAVPPMVVKLQLASLAETGAVVGRLSGIGTLGGIAATFATGFLLIAVFPVSGILVGTGLVTVLAGGAVGFWLRRRSGGSAGRVPLALFLVALVGALLAAVAPTPCQAETAYHCARVVADPERASGRVLLLDTLRHSYVDLADPTHLEFEYVRAIAAVTDATAPAGRPLSALHLGGGGLTVPRYLAAVRPGTASLVLEVDPGVVEIDREQLGLVESDRLRVRVTDARVGLADEAAGARDLVVGDAFGGLSVPWQLTTVEALDLVDRALADGGVYVANLIDHPPLGFVRAELATLRAVFPHVLLLAREEVVAGEDGGNVVVVASRSPLPADAIGAALRGHDLTWQVAGGQRLAGFVGDAEVLTDDSAPVDQLLTPYAAPGS
;
A
#
# COMPACT_ATOMS: atom_id res chain seq x y z
N MET A 1 -0.54 68.83 44.93
CA MET A 1 0.29 68.11 43.95
C MET A 1 -0.55 66.98 43.40
N ALA A 2 -0.99 67.13 42.14
CA ALA A 2 -1.95 66.25 41.49
C ALA A 2 -1.29 64.92 41.12
N GLY A 3 -1.91 63.81 41.57
CA GLY A 3 -1.58 62.46 41.14
C GLY A 3 -2.20 62.21 39.77
N THR A 4 -1.34 62.02 38.77
CA THR A 4 -1.77 61.61 37.43
C THR A 4 -2.01 60.10 37.46
N GLU A 5 -3.22 59.68 37.80
CA GLU A 5 -3.69 58.33 37.50
C GLU A 5 -3.65 58.14 35.98
N ARG A 6 -2.66 57.41 35.48
CA ARG A 6 -2.69 56.84 34.14
C ARG A 6 -3.83 55.82 34.13
N THR A 7 -4.98 56.25 33.64
CA THR A 7 -6.04 55.39 33.15
C THR A 7 -5.43 54.42 32.14
N LEU A 8 -5.19 53.18 32.58
CA LEU A 8 -4.95 52.04 31.73
C LEU A 8 -6.20 51.88 30.85
N VAL A 9 -6.12 52.45 29.64
CA VAL A 9 -7.07 52.17 28.56
C VAL A 9 -7.05 50.65 28.38
N ARG A 10 -8.09 49.96 28.87
CA ARG A 10 -8.40 48.61 28.42
C ARG A 10 -8.53 48.69 26.89
N PRO A 11 -7.75 47.95 26.10
CA PRO A 11 -8.07 47.81 24.69
C PRO A 11 -9.46 47.19 24.63
N THR A 12 -10.42 47.94 24.11
CA THR A 12 -11.79 47.50 23.89
C THR A 12 -11.75 46.19 23.11
N GLY A 13 -12.25 45.13 23.74
CA GLY A 13 -12.35 43.81 23.14
C GLY A 13 -13.35 43.81 21.98
N THR A 14 -12.85 43.94 20.75
CA THR A 14 -13.65 43.79 19.52
C THR A 14 -12.86 43.07 18.42
N GLY A 15 -12.41 41.83 18.65
CA GLY A 15 -11.82 41.07 17.53
C GLY A 15 -11.22 39.68 17.76
N ALA A 16 -11.31 39.05 18.92
CA ALA A 16 -10.92 37.65 19.04
C ALA A 16 -11.94 36.76 18.30
N LEU A 17 -11.46 35.80 17.48
CA LEU A 17 -12.33 34.77 16.91
C LEU A 17 -13.04 34.02 18.06
N PRO A 18 -14.32 33.63 17.92
CA PRO A 18 -15.00 32.84 18.95
C PRO A 18 -14.22 31.56 19.24
N GLY A 19 -14.14 31.16 20.51
CA GLY A 19 -13.34 30.00 20.92
C GLY A 19 -13.68 28.70 20.17
N TRP A 20 -14.96 28.50 19.82
CA TRP A 20 -15.39 27.35 19.03
C TRP A 20 -14.93 27.41 17.57
N VAL A 21 -14.83 28.61 16.96
CA VAL A 21 -14.31 28.79 15.60
C VAL A 21 -12.82 28.49 15.58
N THR A 22 -12.08 28.97 16.58
CA THR A 22 -10.65 28.66 16.69
C THR A 22 -10.41 27.17 16.91
N ALA A 23 -11.23 26.52 17.74
CA ALA A 23 -11.17 25.08 17.93
C ALA A 23 -11.43 24.32 16.62
N ALA A 24 -12.52 24.67 15.91
CA ALA A 24 -12.88 24.03 14.65
C ALA A 24 -11.83 24.21 13.56
N VAL A 25 -11.27 25.42 13.42
CA VAL A 25 -10.22 25.71 12.43
C VAL A 25 -8.94 24.94 12.75
N THR A 26 -8.51 24.92 14.01
CA THR A 26 -7.32 24.16 14.41
C THR A 26 -7.53 22.65 14.22
N PHE A 27 -8.69 22.13 14.61
CA PHE A 27 -9.06 20.73 14.43
C PHE A 27 -9.05 20.34 12.94
N LEU A 28 -9.70 21.15 12.09
CA LEU A 28 -9.80 20.89 10.65
C LEU A 28 -8.44 20.98 9.96
N ALA A 29 -7.65 22.01 10.24
CA ALA A 29 -6.35 22.21 9.60
C ALA A 29 -5.39 21.07 9.96
N SER A 30 -5.29 20.71 11.24
CA SER A 30 -4.48 19.56 11.68
C SER A 30 -5.02 18.25 11.10
N GLY A 31 -6.33 18.03 11.13
CA GLY A 31 -6.93 16.83 10.56
C GLY A 31 -6.65 16.69 9.06
N ALA A 32 -6.81 17.76 8.27
CA ALA A 32 -6.57 17.74 6.83
C ALA A 32 -5.12 17.40 6.46
N VAL A 33 -4.13 17.80 7.27
CA VAL A 33 -2.73 17.39 7.10
C VAL A 33 -2.58 15.88 7.26
N LEU A 34 -3.18 15.29 8.29
CA LEU A 34 -3.11 13.85 8.54
C LEU A 34 -3.90 13.04 7.49
N VAL A 35 -5.04 13.57 6.98
CA VAL A 35 -5.73 12.95 5.85
C VAL A 35 -4.82 12.93 4.61
N LEU A 36 -4.18 14.06 4.30
CA LEU A 36 -3.26 14.16 3.17
C LEU A 36 -2.07 13.19 3.29
N GLU A 37 -1.51 13.02 4.49
CA GLU A 37 -0.42 12.08 4.73
C GLU A 37 -0.82 10.64 4.40
N ILE A 38 -1.96 10.18 4.94
CA ILE A 38 -2.44 8.80 4.77
C ILE A 38 -2.90 8.55 3.32
N ALA A 39 -3.69 9.47 2.76
CA ALA A 39 -4.20 9.35 1.40
C ALA A 39 -3.10 9.58 0.35
N GLY A 40 -2.12 10.43 0.64
CA GLY A 40 -0.98 10.73 -0.23
C GLY A 40 -0.11 9.51 -0.49
N LEU A 41 0.11 8.66 0.52
CA LEU A 41 0.82 7.38 0.36
C LEU A 41 0.15 6.51 -0.71
N ARG A 42 -1.17 6.32 -0.60
CA ARG A 42 -1.95 5.51 -1.54
C ARG A 42 -2.03 6.12 -2.93
N LEU A 43 -1.98 7.45 -3.04
CA LEU A 43 -1.95 8.14 -4.33
C LEU A 43 -0.65 7.88 -5.09
N ILE A 44 0.46 7.70 -4.36
CA ILE A 44 1.80 7.53 -4.94
C ILE A 44 2.12 6.04 -5.19
N ALA A 45 1.51 5.12 -4.42
CA ALA A 45 1.70 3.67 -4.52
C ALA A 45 1.65 3.09 -5.95
N PRO A 46 0.72 3.50 -6.86
CA PRO A 46 0.69 2.97 -8.23
C PRO A 46 1.91 3.29 -9.09
N TYR A 47 2.74 4.24 -8.67
CA TYR A 47 3.92 4.69 -9.41
C TYR A 47 5.23 4.12 -8.84
N VAL A 48 5.27 3.89 -7.52
CA VAL A 48 6.51 3.59 -6.80
C VAL A 48 6.44 2.33 -5.93
N GLY A 49 5.26 1.72 -5.82
CA GLY A 49 4.98 0.61 -4.90
C GLY A 49 4.82 1.02 -3.44
N VAL A 50 4.40 0.06 -2.61
CA VAL A 50 4.31 0.22 -1.15
C VAL A 50 5.47 -0.54 -0.50
N THR A 51 6.37 0.19 0.15
CA THR A 51 7.52 -0.36 0.86
C THR A 51 7.75 0.36 2.18
N LEU A 52 8.53 -0.24 3.08
CA LEU A 52 8.91 0.41 4.34
C LEU A 52 9.65 1.75 4.10
N GLN A 53 10.47 1.82 3.05
CA GLN A 53 11.19 3.02 2.64
C GLN A 53 10.23 4.12 2.17
N THR A 54 9.25 3.78 1.31
CA THR A 54 8.24 4.73 0.83
C THR A 54 7.37 5.25 1.99
N ASN A 55 6.93 4.37 2.88
CA ASN A 55 6.15 4.74 4.07
C ASN A 55 6.94 5.69 4.97
N THR A 56 8.20 5.35 5.26
CA THR A 56 9.07 6.17 6.11
C THR A 56 9.34 7.54 5.49
N ALA A 57 9.55 7.61 4.17
CA ALA A 57 9.79 8.87 3.48
C ALA A 57 8.57 9.80 3.54
N VAL A 58 7.36 9.28 3.32
CA VAL A 58 6.12 10.08 3.38
C VAL A 58 5.89 10.64 4.77
N ILE A 59 6.01 9.82 5.82
CA ILE A 59 5.88 10.26 7.22
C ILE A 59 6.96 11.32 7.53
N GLY A 60 8.22 11.07 7.13
CA GLY A 60 9.32 11.99 7.33
C GLY A 60 9.08 13.36 6.68
N PHE A 61 8.61 13.39 5.44
CA PHE A 61 8.27 14.62 4.74
C PHE A 61 7.05 15.32 5.34
N ALA A 62 6.03 14.58 5.78
CA ALA A 62 4.86 15.14 6.46
C ALA A 62 5.26 15.83 7.77
N LEU A 63 6.05 15.16 8.61
CA LEU A 63 6.56 15.73 9.87
C LEU A 63 7.45 16.96 9.63
N ALA A 64 8.35 16.90 8.63
CA ALA A 64 9.18 18.04 8.26
C ALA A 64 8.32 19.23 7.79
N ALA A 65 7.29 18.97 6.99
CA ALA A 65 6.35 20.00 6.53
C ALA A 65 5.53 20.59 7.68
N ILE A 66 5.09 19.77 8.64
CA ILE A 66 4.41 20.22 9.85
C ILE A 66 5.31 21.14 10.67
N ALA A 67 6.56 20.73 10.92
CA ALA A 67 7.53 21.51 11.67
C ALA A 67 7.84 22.85 10.99
N LEU A 68 8.16 22.84 9.69
CA LEU A 68 8.44 24.04 8.90
C LEU A 68 7.23 24.97 8.84
N GLY A 69 6.03 24.42 8.59
CA GLY A 69 4.78 25.16 8.52
C GLY A 69 4.43 25.82 9.85
N ALA A 70 4.52 25.09 10.96
CA ALA A 70 4.25 25.62 12.28
C ALA A 70 5.26 26.71 12.69
N TRP A 71 6.56 26.50 12.42
CA TRP A 71 7.59 27.48 12.72
C TRP A 71 7.43 28.76 11.90
N ALA A 72 7.26 28.63 10.58
CA ALA A 72 7.04 29.77 9.69
C ALA A 72 5.73 30.49 10.02
N GLY A 73 4.66 29.75 10.29
CA GLY A 73 3.36 30.29 10.69
C GLY A 73 3.43 31.12 11.97
N GLY A 74 4.16 30.64 12.98
CA GLY A 74 4.42 31.40 14.21
C GLY A 74 5.24 32.66 13.96
N ALA A 75 6.35 32.56 13.22
CA ALA A 75 7.20 33.70 12.89
C ALA A 75 6.46 34.78 12.07
N VAL A 76 5.58 34.37 11.16
CA VAL A 76 4.75 35.28 10.37
C VAL A 76 3.64 35.89 11.23
N ALA A 77 3.06 35.14 12.16
CA ALA A 77 2.03 35.62 13.09
C ALA A 77 2.52 36.77 14.00
N ASP A 78 3.83 36.84 14.26
CA ASP A 78 4.44 37.95 15.00
C ASP A 78 4.63 39.21 14.15
N ARG A 79 4.76 39.06 12.83
CA ARG A 79 5.03 40.17 11.90
C ARG A 79 3.78 40.71 11.21
N THR A 80 2.77 39.86 11.03
CA THR A 80 1.55 40.16 10.27
C THR A 80 0.31 39.78 11.07
N ASP A 81 -0.73 40.61 11.03
CA ASP A 81 -2.02 40.30 11.67
C ASP A 81 -2.58 38.96 11.16
N PRO A 82 -2.69 37.92 12.03
CA PRO A 82 -3.16 36.60 11.60
C PRO A 82 -4.58 36.62 11.02
N ARG A 83 -5.42 37.61 11.36
CA ARG A 83 -6.78 37.75 10.80
C ARG A 83 -6.78 37.98 9.29
N ARG A 84 -5.66 38.45 8.73
CA ARG A 84 -5.49 38.63 7.28
C ARG A 84 -5.06 37.34 6.59
N LEU A 85 -4.39 36.43 7.30
CA LEU A 85 -3.73 35.26 6.73
C LEU A 85 -4.49 33.95 6.93
N LEU A 86 -5.29 33.81 8.00
CA LEU A 86 -6.00 32.56 8.30
C LEU A 86 -6.88 32.06 7.15
N ALA A 87 -7.73 32.92 6.60
CA ALA A 87 -8.62 32.53 5.52
C ALA A 87 -7.86 32.21 4.21
N PRO A 88 -6.91 33.05 3.73
CA PRO A 88 -6.05 32.69 2.61
C PRO A 88 -5.28 31.38 2.79
N LEU A 89 -4.74 31.10 3.98
CA LEU A 89 -3.98 29.87 4.23
C LEU A 89 -4.86 28.63 4.19
N LEU A 90 -6.07 28.67 4.77
CA LEU A 90 -7.02 27.55 4.67
C LEU A 90 -7.46 27.32 3.23
N VAL A 91 -7.81 28.38 2.50
CA VAL A 91 -8.23 28.24 1.09
C VAL A 91 -7.07 27.79 0.21
N ALA A 92 -5.87 28.34 0.38
CA ALA A 92 -4.69 27.91 -0.38
C ALA A 92 -4.29 26.47 -0.05
N GLY A 93 -4.23 26.10 1.24
CA GLY A 93 -3.91 24.75 1.68
C GLY A 93 -4.92 23.74 1.16
N GLY A 94 -6.23 24.01 1.31
CA GLY A 94 -7.27 23.15 0.76
C GLY A 94 -7.25 23.07 -0.77
N ALA A 95 -7.02 24.19 -1.46
CA ALA A 95 -6.88 24.20 -2.92
C ALA A 95 -5.67 23.37 -3.39
N LEU A 96 -4.55 23.45 -2.68
CA LEU A 96 -3.38 22.63 -2.97
C LEU A 96 -3.65 21.15 -2.68
N VAL A 97 -4.34 20.79 -1.60
CA VAL A 97 -4.77 19.39 -1.35
C VAL A 97 -5.58 18.85 -2.53
N VAL A 98 -6.50 19.64 -3.09
CA VAL A 98 -7.21 19.24 -4.33
C VAL A 98 -6.25 19.11 -5.52
N ALA A 99 -5.32 20.07 -5.68
CA ALA A 99 -4.38 20.10 -6.79
C ALA A 99 -3.30 19.00 -6.73
N VAL A 100 -3.05 18.39 -5.56
CA VAL A 100 -2.13 17.25 -5.43
C VAL A 100 -2.52 16.14 -6.39
N LEU A 101 -3.83 15.85 -6.55
CA LEU A 101 -4.30 14.74 -7.37
C LEU A 101 -3.88 14.85 -8.85
N PRO A 102 -4.23 15.92 -9.59
CA PRO A 102 -3.78 16.06 -10.97
C PRO A 102 -2.26 16.22 -11.07
N VAL A 103 -1.61 16.92 -10.14
CA VAL A 103 -0.14 17.08 -10.16
C VAL A 103 0.56 15.74 -10.08
N VAL A 104 0.18 14.88 -9.13
CA VAL A 104 0.77 13.55 -8.98
C VAL A 104 0.43 12.66 -10.16
N ARG A 105 -0.81 12.69 -10.68
CA ARG A 105 -1.21 11.85 -11.81
C ARG A 105 -0.49 12.18 -13.11
N PHE A 106 -0.38 13.47 -13.43
CA PHE A 106 0.36 13.91 -14.61
C PHE A 106 1.87 13.70 -14.44
N ALA A 107 2.44 14.07 -13.29
CA ALA A 107 3.87 13.86 -13.04
C ALA A 107 4.23 12.37 -13.06
N GLY A 108 3.42 11.53 -12.41
CA GLY A 108 3.59 10.08 -12.36
C GLY A 108 3.49 9.41 -13.72
N SER A 109 2.66 9.92 -14.65
CA SER A 109 2.61 9.40 -16.02
C SER A 109 3.89 9.64 -16.84
N VAL A 110 4.69 10.63 -16.46
CA VAL A 110 5.97 10.96 -17.11
C VAL A 110 7.16 10.33 -16.39
N LEU A 111 7.05 10.19 -15.07
CA LEU A 111 8.10 9.67 -14.19
C LEU A 111 7.95 8.16 -13.91
N THR A 112 7.40 7.38 -14.84
CA THR A 112 7.22 5.93 -14.64
C THR A 112 8.56 5.21 -14.52
N GLY A 113 8.89 4.77 -13.30
CA GLY A 113 10.11 4.04 -12.97
C GLY A 113 10.36 4.09 -11.46
N ALA A 114 10.75 2.96 -10.86
CA ALA A 114 10.97 2.84 -9.41
C ALA A 114 12.39 3.30 -8.99
N ASP A 115 12.90 4.40 -9.54
CA ASP A 115 14.14 4.98 -9.03
C ASP A 115 13.83 5.77 -7.75
N ALA A 116 14.60 5.58 -6.68
CA ALA A 116 14.36 6.23 -5.39
C ALA A 116 14.26 7.77 -5.49
N GLY A 117 14.85 8.38 -6.52
CA GLY A 117 14.78 9.81 -6.79
C GLY A 117 13.38 10.30 -7.20
N SER A 118 12.72 9.60 -8.13
CA SER A 118 11.35 9.93 -8.54
C SER A 118 10.35 9.74 -7.39
N VAL A 119 10.53 8.72 -6.55
CA VAL A 119 9.73 8.47 -5.34
C VAL A 119 9.80 9.64 -4.37
N LEU A 120 11.02 10.06 -4.02
CA LEU A 120 11.25 11.15 -3.08
C LEU A 120 10.72 12.48 -3.64
N LEU A 121 10.89 12.73 -4.94
CA LEU A 121 10.42 13.95 -5.58
C LEU A 121 8.89 14.02 -5.61
N LEU A 122 8.22 12.94 -5.99
CA LEU A 122 6.75 12.88 -6.08
C LEU A 122 6.12 13.01 -4.69
N ALA A 123 6.66 12.32 -3.69
CA ALA A 123 6.24 12.44 -2.30
C ALA A 123 6.46 13.85 -1.74
N ALA A 124 7.61 14.46 -2.00
CA ALA A 124 7.90 15.82 -1.56
C ALA A 124 6.94 16.84 -2.20
N VAL A 125 6.68 16.74 -3.50
CA VAL A 125 5.75 17.62 -4.22
C VAL A 125 4.31 17.45 -3.72
N ALA A 126 3.88 16.21 -3.49
CA ALA A 126 2.51 15.90 -3.06
C ALA A 126 2.22 16.37 -1.63
N VAL A 127 3.16 16.21 -0.71
CA VAL A 127 2.88 16.35 0.72
C VAL A 127 3.37 17.68 1.29
N VAL A 128 4.58 18.12 0.94
CA VAL A 128 5.30 19.14 1.73
C VAL A 128 4.60 20.50 1.70
N VAL A 129 4.27 21.01 0.52
CA VAL A 129 3.70 22.36 0.37
C VAL A 129 2.31 22.50 1.00
N PRO A 130 1.30 21.67 0.65
CA PRO A 130 -0.02 21.74 1.28
C PRO A 130 0.04 21.50 2.80
N ALA A 131 0.82 20.52 3.26
CA ALA A 131 0.94 20.24 4.69
C ALA A 131 1.56 21.42 5.46
N ALA A 132 2.60 22.06 4.91
CA ALA A 132 3.23 23.21 5.53
C ALA A 132 2.28 24.42 5.64
N LEU A 133 1.49 24.70 4.59
CA LEU A 133 0.52 25.81 4.64
C LEU A 133 -0.58 25.58 5.68
N LEU A 134 -1.12 24.37 5.76
CA LEU A 134 -2.14 24.03 6.75
C LEU A 134 -1.58 24.00 8.17
N SER A 135 -0.33 23.54 8.34
CA SER A 135 0.36 23.53 9.64
C SER A 135 0.77 24.91 10.14
N ALA A 136 0.75 25.93 9.28
CA ALA A 136 0.93 27.33 9.69
C ALA A 136 -0.31 27.91 10.40
N VAL A 137 -1.48 27.29 10.27
CA VAL A 137 -2.75 27.78 10.82
C VAL A 137 -2.81 27.70 12.36
N PRO A 138 -2.46 26.58 13.04
CA PRO A 138 -2.58 26.50 14.49
C PRO A 138 -1.78 27.58 15.27
N PRO A 139 -0.50 27.88 14.95
CA PRO A 139 0.24 28.97 15.61
C PRO A 139 -0.40 30.35 15.39
N MET A 140 -0.99 30.59 14.21
CA MET A 140 -1.72 31.82 13.92
C MET A 140 -3.00 31.95 14.76
N VAL A 141 -3.72 30.85 14.96
CA VAL A 141 -4.89 30.81 15.84
C VAL A 141 -4.50 31.05 17.30
N VAL A 142 -3.41 30.43 17.75
CA VAL A 142 -2.85 30.65 19.09
C VAL A 142 -2.56 32.15 19.31
N LYS A 143 -1.86 32.80 18.38
CA LYS A 143 -1.55 34.23 18.47
C LYS A 143 -2.79 35.11 18.66
N LEU A 144 -3.92 34.77 18.03
CA LEU A 144 -5.17 35.53 18.14
C LEU A 144 -5.90 35.34 19.48
N GLN A 145 -5.62 34.26 20.21
CA GLN A 145 -6.25 33.94 21.49
C GLN A 145 -5.39 34.35 22.69
N LEU A 146 -4.11 34.69 22.47
CA LEU A 146 -3.23 35.21 23.51
C LEU A 146 -3.58 36.66 23.85
N ALA A 147 -4.33 36.85 24.95
CA ALA A 147 -4.70 38.16 25.47
C ALA A 147 -3.79 38.64 26.62
N SER A 148 -3.18 37.72 27.37
CA SER A 148 -2.29 38.05 28.50
C SER A 148 -1.20 36.99 28.68
N LEU A 149 -0.07 37.39 29.27
CA LEU A 149 1.04 36.48 29.59
C LEU A 149 0.64 35.41 30.62
N ALA A 150 -0.29 35.72 31.52
CA ALA A 150 -0.72 34.83 32.61
C ALA A 150 -1.47 33.58 32.13
N GLU A 151 -2.14 33.65 30.97
CA GLU A 151 -2.96 32.55 30.43
C GLU A 151 -2.32 31.86 29.21
N THR A 152 -1.08 32.23 28.88
CA THR A 152 -0.37 31.74 27.68
C THR A 152 -0.32 30.21 27.64
N GLY A 153 0.05 29.57 28.74
CA GLY A 153 0.16 28.11 28.82
C GLY A 153 -1.18 27.39 28.59
N ALA A 154 -2.26 27.86 29.22
CA ALA A 154 -3.58 27.24 29.09
C ALA A 154 -4.16 27.37 27.68
N VAL A 155 -3.99 28.53 27.03
CA VAL A 155 -4.47 28.77 25.67
C VAL A 155 -3.69 27.95 24.65
N VAL A 156 -2.35 27.96 24.73
CA VAL A 156 -1.47 27.18 23.85
C VAL A 156 -1.74 25.69 24.03
N GLY A 157 -1.79 25.21 25.27
CA GLY A 157 -2.06 23.81 25.59
C GLY A 157 -3.42 23.33 25.08
N ARG A 158 -4.49 24.11 25.28
CA ARG A 158 -5.83 23.76 24.79
C ARG A 158 -5.87 23.67 23.26
N LEU A 159 -5.33 24.66 22.55
CA LEU A 159 -5.35 24.67 21.08
C LEU A 159 -4.44 23.60 20.49
N SER A 160 -3.27 23.37 21.08
CA SER A 160 -2.38 22.26 20.71
C SER A 160 -3.10 20.91 20.87
N GLY A 161 -3.74 20.67 22.02
CA GLY A 161 -4.53 19.47 22.27
C GLY A 161 -5.69 19.28 21.29
N ILE A 162 -6.40 20.34 20.92
CA ILE A 162 -7.46 20.28 19.89
C ILE A 162 -6.89 19.92 18.52
N GLY A 163 -5.73 20.47 18.15
CA GLY A 163 -5.04 20.12 16.90
C GLY A 163 -4.63 18.65 16.87
N THR A 164 -4.07 18.15 17.97
CA THR A 164 -3.73 16.72 18.14
C THR A 164 -4.97 15.84 18.05
N LEU A 165 -6.07 16.20 18.73
CA LEU A 165 -7.35 15.48 18.62
C LEU A 165 -7.89 15.47 17.19
N GLY A 166 -7.75 16.58 16.45
CA GLY A 166 -8.10 16.67 15.04
C GLY A 166 -7.28 15.72 14.17
N GLY A 167 -5.96 15.67 14.40
CA GLY A 167 -5.06 14.71 13.75
C GLY A 167 -5.45 13.27 14.04
N ILE A 168 -5.61 12.89 15.32
CA ILE A 168 -5.98 11.53 15.73
C ILE A 168 -7.33 11.11 15.12
N ALA A 169 -8.34 11.97 15.20
CA ALA A 169 -9.67 11.69 14.64
C ALA A 169 -9.59 11.51 13.12
N ALA A 170 -8.84 12.36 12.41
CA ALA A 170 -8.62 12.24 10.98
C ALA A 170 -7.85 10.97 10.61
N THR A 171 -6.83 10.59 11.39
CA THR A 171 -6.06 9.37 11.18
C THR A 171 -6.95 8.14 11.27
N PHE A 172 -7.74 8.01 12.34
CA PHE A 172 -8.66 6.86 12.49
C PHE A 172 -9.79 6.87 11.48
N ALA A 173 -10.41 8.03 11.24
CA ALA A 173 -11.47 8.14 10.25
C ALA A 173 -10.95 7.79 8.85
N THR A 174 -9.76 8.27 8.47
CA THR A 174 -9.21 8.01 7.13
C THR A 174 -8.78 6.54 6.98
N GLY A 175 -7.97 6.05 7.92
CA GLY A 175 -7.40 4.70 7.87
C GLY A 175 -8.44 3.59 7.95
N PHE A 176 -9.48 3.73 8.79
CA PHE A 176 -10.45 2.67 9.03
C PHE A 176 -11.80 2.85 8.32
N LEU A 177 -12.23 4.09 8.04
CA LEU A 177 -13.57 4.35 7.51
C LEU A 177 -13.54 4.90 6.08
N LEU A 178 -12.79 5.98 5.83
CA LEU A 178 -12.85 6.66 4.53
C LEU A 178 -12.22 5.83 3.43
N ILE A 179 -11.05 5.22 3.66
CA ILE A 179 -10.38 4.38 2.66
C ILE A 179 -11.20 3.13 2.31
N ALA A 180 -11.98 2.61 3.26
CA ALA A 180 -12.84 1.45 3.01
C ALA A 180 -14.07 1.77 2.15
N VAL A 181 -14.49 3.04 2.08
CA VAL A 181 -15.77 3.46 1.46
C VAL A 181 -15.58 4.36 0.25
N PHE A 182 -14.51 5.16 0.22
CA PHE A 182 -14.27 6.16 -0.81
C PHE A 182 -12.91 5.94 -1.47
N PRO A 183 -12.81 6.17 -2.79
CA PRO A 183 -11.52 6.20 -3.47
C PRO A 183 -10.66 7.35 -2.92
N VAL A 184 -9.34 7.20 -2.98
CA VAL A 184 -8.36 8.18 -2.47
C VAL A 184 -8.61 9.56 -3.09
N SER A 185 -9.03 9.58 -4.35
CA SER A 185 -9.45 10.80 -5.07
C SER A 185 -10.57 11.55 -4.36
N GLY A 186 -11.61 10.83 -3.93
CA GLY A 186 -12.76 11.41 -3.24
C GLY A 186 -12.38 11.95 -1.86
N ILE A 187 -11.50 11.24 -1.15
CA ILE A 187 -10.99 11.66 0.16
C ILE A 187 -10.21 12.96 0.06
N LEU A 188 -9.26 13.06 -0.89
CA LEU A 188 -8.43 14.25 -1.07
C LEU A 188 -9.26 15.45 -1.57
N VAL A 189 -10.09 15.26 -2.60
CA VAL A 189 -10.95 16.33 -3.12
C VAL A 189 -11.95 16.78 -2.06
N GLY A 190 -12.60 15.84 -1.35
CA GLY A 190 -13.53 16.16 -0.26
C GLY A 190 -12.87 16.95 0.87
N THR A 191 -11.70 16.51 1.34
CA THR A 191 -10.93 17.19 2.40
C THR A 191 -10.50 18.59 1.96
N GLY A 192 -9.99 18.72 0.74
CA GLY A 192 -9.60 20.00 0.16
C GLY A 192 -10.78 20.97 0.04
N LEU A 193 -11.93 20.50 -0.46
CA LEU A 193 -13.16 21.31 -0.58
C LEU A 193 -13.71 21.74 0.78
N VAL A 194 -13.78 20.84 1.76
CA VAL A 194 -14.20 21.20 3.13
C VAL A 194 -13.29 22.27 3.72
N THR A 195 -11.98 22.15 3.52
CA THR A 195 -10.99 23.13 3.99
C THR A 195 -11.12 24.48 3.27
N VAL A 196 -11.35 24.48 1.97
CA VAL A 196 -11.63 25.69 1.17
C VAL A 196 -12.91 26.38 1.62
N LEU A 197 -13.99 25.63 1.83
CA LEU A 197 -15.27 26.17 2.28
C LEU A 197 -15.17 26.76 3.70
N ALA A 198 -14.47 26.06 4.60
CA ALA A 198 -14.19 26.57 5.94
C ALA A 198 -13.37 27.87 5.90
N GLY A 199 -12.31 27.92 5.08
CA GLY A 199 -11.50 29.12 4.88
C GLY A 199 -12.32 30.29 4.31
N GLY A 200 -13.19 30.03 3.33
CA GLY A 200 -14.11 31.01 2.78
C GLY A 200 -15.11 31.55 3.81
N ALA A 201 -15.69 30.67 4.63
CA ALA A 201 -16.62 31.04 5.70
C ALA A 201 -15.94 31.89 6.79
N VAL A 202 -14.74 31.50 7.24
CA VAL A 202 -13.92 32.27 8.18
C VAL A 202 -13.57 33.64 7.59
N GLY A 203 -13.16 33.69 6.33
CA GLY A 203 -12.83 34.93 5.62
C GLY A 203 -14.04 35.87 5.51
N PHE A 204 -15.20 35.35 5.12
CA PHE A 204 -16.45 36.10 5.03
C PHE A 204 -16.87 36.67 6.40
N TRP A 205 -16.78 35.85 7.44
CA TRP A 205 -17.09 36.26 8.81
C TRP A 205 -16.17 37.39 9.30
N LEU A 206 -14.85 37.25 9.08
CA LEU A 206 -13.84 38.26 9.43
C LEU A 206 -14.06 39.57 8.66
N ARG A 207 -14.41 39.50 7.37
CA ARG A 207 -14.70 40.68 6.53
C ARG A 207 -15.89 41.47 7.03
N ARG A 208 -16.99 40.78 7.42
CA ARG A 208 -18.20 41.43 7.97
C ARG A 208 -17.93 42.14 9.30
N ARG A 209 -17.01 41.62 10.11
CA ARG A 209 -16.71 42.15 11.46
C ARG A 209 -15.62 43.24 11.48
N SER A 210 -14.71 43.26 10.50
CA SER A 210 -13.47 44.06 10.57
C SER A 210 -13.38 45.18 9.53
N GLY A 211 -14.50 45.62 8.94
CA GLY A 211 -14.51 46.74 7.98
C GLY A 211 -13.75 46.47 6.66
N GLY A 212 -13.59 45.18 6.29
CA GLY A 212 -13.15 44.78 4.95
C GLY A 212 -11.65 44.63 4.69
N SER A 213 -10.75 44.91 5.64
CA SER A 213 -9.29 44.67 5.48
C SER A 213 -8.83 43.28 5.96
N ALA A 214 -9.54 42.67 6.91
CA ALA A 214 -9.29 41.30 7.39
C ALA A 214 -10.12 40.26 6.61
N GLY A 215 -9.63 39.03 6.49
CA GLY A 215 -10.35 37.94 5.82
C GLY A 215 -10.51 38.04 4.30
N ARG A 216 -9.71 38.89 3.62
CA ARG A 216 -9.69 38.94 2.14
C ARG A 216 -8.99 37.68 1.60
N VAL A 217 -9.73 36.88 0.84
CA VAL A 217 -9.19 35.74 0.11
C VAL A 217 -9.14 36.09 -1.37
N PRO A 218 -7.99 35.99 -2.05
CA PRO A 218 -7.91 36.17 -3.50
C PRO A 218 -8.84 35.20 -4.23
N LEU A 219 -9.65 35.70 -5.19
CA LEU A 219 -10.53 34.85 -6.00
C LEU A 219 -9.74 33.79 -6.77
N ALA A 220 -8.49 34.11 -7.14
CA ALA A 220 -7.56 33.17 -7.77
C ALA A 220 -7.40 31.85 -6.98
N LEU A 221 -7.45 31.86 -5.64
CA LEU A 221 -7.30 30.64 -4.85
C LEU A 221 -8.54 29.73 -4.97
N PHE A 222 -9.74 30.31 -5.03
CA PHE A 222 -10.96 29.55 -5.30
C PHE A 222 -10.97 29.00 -6.73
N LEU A 223 -10.44 29.77 -7.68
CA LEU A 223 -10.26 29.29 -9.06
C LEU A 223 -9.26 28.14 -9.12
N VAL A 224 -8.15 28.18 -8.36
CA VAL A 224 -7.21 27.05 -8.27
C VAL A 224 -7.91 25.82 -7.69
N ALA A 225 -8.72 25.95 -6.63
CA ALA A 225 -9.49 24.83 -6.09
C ALA A 225 -10.48 24.26 -7.11
N LEU A 226 -11.20 25.12 -7.83
CA LEU A 226 -12.17 24.71 -8.86
C LEU A 226 -11.48 24.02 -10.05
N VAL A 227 -10.43 24.63 -10.58
CA VAL A 227 -9.63 24.07 -11.68
C VAL A 227 -8.98 22.77 -11.24
N GLY A 228 -8.42 22.70 -10.03
CA GLY A 228 -7.87 21.47 -9.46
C GLY A 228 -8.91 20.36 -9.38
N ALA A 229 -10.14 20.66 -8.93
CA ALA A 229 -11.22 19.68 -8.85
C ALA A 229 -11.70 19.21 -10.23
N LEU A 230 -11.81 20.13 -11.20
CA LEU A 230 -12.16 19.80 -12.58
C LEU A 230 -11.07 18.95 -13.24
N LEU A 231 -9.79 19.32 -13.06
CA LEU A 231 -8.65 18.55 -13.53
C LEU A 231 -8.58 17.18 -12.87
N ALA A 232 -8.86 17.08 -11.56
CA ALA A 232 -8.93 15.82 -10.85
C ALA A 232 -9.97 14.86 -11.44
N ALA A 233 -11.11 15.38 -11.91
CA ALA A 233 -12.17 14.59 -12.54
C ALA A 233 -11.81 14.06 -13.94
N VAL A 234 -10.88 14.72 -14.65
CA VAL A 234 -10.43 14.31 -16.00
C VAL A 234 -9.01 13.73 -16.01
N ALA A 235 -8.29 13.81 -14.89
CA ALA A 235 -6.92 13.33 -14.80
C ALA A 235 -6.89 11.80 -14.98
N PRO A 236 -5.91 11.27 -15.75
CA PRO A 236 -5.81 9.83 -15.97
C PRO A 236 -5.76 9.08 -14.65
N THR A 237 -6.66 8.12 -14.45
CA THR A 237 -6.60 7.21 -13.31
C THR A 237 -5.63 6.08 -13.67
N PRO A 238 -4.51 5.91 -12.93
CA PRO A 238 -3.63 4.76 -13.16
C PRO A 238 -4.32 3.43 -12.77
N CYS A 239 -5.32 3.51 -11.90
CA CYS A 239 -6.09 2.39 -11.38
C CYS A 239 -7.41 2.23 -12.14
N GLN A 240 -7.79 0.98 -12.41
CA GLN A 240 -9.13 0.63 -12.87
C GLN A 240 -10.05 0.40 -11.66
N ALA A 241 -9.55 -0.27 -10.62
CA ALA A 241 -10.19 -0.32 -9.31
C ALA A 241 -9.16 0.00 -8.21
N GLU A 242 -9.58 0.79 -7.22
CA GLU A 242 -8.83 0.98 -5.97
C GLU A 242 -9.44 0.06 -4.92
N THR A 243 -8.66 -0.89 -4.41
CA THR A 243 -9.08 -1.80 -3.36
C THR A 243 -8.53 -1.35 -2.00
N ALA A 244 -8.89 -2.06 -0.93
CA ALA A 244 -8.30 -1.82 0.38
C ALA A 244 -6.77 -2.05 0.39
N TYR A 245 -6.26 -2.86 -0.52
CA TYR A 245 -4.85 -3.30 -0.56
C TYR A 245 -4.08 -2.71 -1.74
N HIS A 246 -4.67 -2.59 -2.93
CA HIS A 246 -3.96 -2.31 -4.17
C HIS A 246 -4.71 -1.37 -5.13
N CYS A 247 -3.94 -0.74 -6.01
CA CYS A 247 -4.42 -0.19 -7.27
C CYS A 247 -4.42 -1.29 -8.34
N ALA A 248 -5.58 -1.81 -8.71
CA ALA A 248 -5.68 -2.92 -9.65
C ALA A 248 -6.09 -2.46 -11.05
N ARG A 249 -5.46 -3.03 -12.09
CA ARG A 249 -5.78 -2.79 -13.50
C ARG A 249 -5.56 -4.04 -14.34
N VAL A 250 -6.42 -4.26 -15.34
CA VAL A 250 -6.26 -5.34 -16.32
C VAL A 250 -5.88 -4.74 -17.66
N VAL A 251 -4.77 -5.20 -18.22
CA VAL A 251 -4.27 -4.75 -19.53
C VAL A 251 -4.36 -5.90 -20.53
N ALA A 252 -4.89 -5.64 -21.71
CA ALA A 252 -4.90 -6.62 -22.79
C ALA A 252 -3.50 -6.76 -23.40
N ASP A 253 -3.11 -7.99 -23.68
CA ASP A 253 -1.87 -8.29 -24.39
C ASP A 253 -2.03 -7.90 -25.88
N PRO A 254 -1.18 -7.01 -26.43
CA PRO A 254 -1.25 -6.64 -27.84
C PRO A 254 -0.87 -7.79 -28.78
N GLU A 255 -0.08 -8.76 -28.33
CA GLU A 255 0.39 -9.90 -29.13
C GLU A 255 -0.56 -11.11 -29.04
N ARG A 256 -1.44 -11.13 -28.02
CA ARG A 256 -2.38 -12.22 -27.80
C ARG A 256 -3.78 -11.72 -27.43
N ALA A 257 -4.73 -11.82 -28.36
CA ALA A 257 -6.05 -11.21 -28.25
C ALA A 257 -6.86 -11.62 -26.99
N SER A 258 -6.73 -12.87 -26.54
CA SER A 258 -7.36 -13.40 -25.32
C SER A 258 -6.50 -13.22 -24.07
N GLY A 259 -5.27 -12.76 -24.20
CA GLY A 259 -4.32 -12.53 -23.11
C GLY A 259 -4.65 -11.28 -22.30
N ARG A 260 -4.60 -11.42 -20.98
CA ARG A 260 -4.84 -10.34 -20.01
C ARG A 260 -3.76 -10.38 -18.95
N VAL A 261 -3.21 -9.21 -18.62
CA VAL A 261 -2.26 -9.02 -17.55
C VAL A 261 -2.96 -8.32 -16.39
N LEU A 262 -3.01 -8.96 -15.23
CA LEU A 262 -3.41 -8.34 -13.98
C LEU A 262 -2.21 -7.59 -13.39
N LEU A 263 -2.37 -6.28 -13.22
CA LEU A 263 -1.39 -5.41 -12.62
C LEU A 263 -1.96 -4.91 -11.29
N LEU A 264 -1.26 -5.19 -10.19
CA LEU A 264 -1.54 -4.61 -8.88
C LEU A 264 -0.39 -3.65 -8.56
N ASP A 265 -0.74 -2.38 -8.34
CA ASP A 265 0.16 -1.24 -8.28
C ASP A 265 1.06 -1.17 -9.52
N THR A 266 2.35 -1.44 -9.37
CA THR A 266 3.34 -1.43 -10.47
C THR A 266 3.64 -2.83 -11.02
N LEU A 267 3.14 -3.89 -10.38
CA LEU A 267 3.63 -5.26 -10.59
C LEU A 267 2.66 -6.08 -11.43
N ARG A 268 3.21 -6.79 -12.43
CA ARG A 268 2.47 -7.81 -13.18
C ARG A 268 2.27 -9.02 -12.27
N HIS A 269 1.13 -9.10 -11.62
CA HIS A 269 0.81 -10.14 -10.65
C HIS A 269 0.36 -11.43 -11.34
N SER A 270 -0.37 -11.32 -12.46
CA SER A 270 -0.88 -12.50 -13.15
C SER A 270 -1.05 -12.28 -14.64
N TYR A 271 -0.98 -13.36 -15.39
CA TYR A 271 -1.32 -13.41 -16.81
C TYR A 271 -2.36 -14.51 -16.98
N VAL A 272 -3.47 -14.16 -17.61
CA VAL A 272 -4.58 -15.07 -17.89
C VAL A 272 -4.90 -15.00 -19.37
N ASP A 273 -4.87 -16.14 -20.04
CA ASP A 273 -5.50 -16.28 -21.34
C ASP A 273 -6.94 -16.78 -21.15
N LEU A 274 -7.90 -15.94 -21.57
CA LEU A 274 -9.34 -16.21 -21.41
C LEU A 274 -9.86 -17.33 -22.32
N ALA A 275 -9.15 -17.64 -23.41
CA ALA A 275 -9.52 -18.68 -24.37
C ALA A 275 -8.75 -19.99 -24.15
N ASP A 276 -7.53 -19.91 -23.64
CA ASP A 276 -6.65 -21.05 -23.41
C ASP A 276 -6.06 -21.03 -21.99
N PRO A 277 -6.71 -21.68 -21.00
CA PRO A 277 -6.20 -21.76 -19.64
C PRO A 277 -4.90 -22.58 -19.50
N THR A 278 -4.40 -23.19 -20.58
CA THR A 278 -3.12 -23.90 -20.60
C THR A 278 -1.94 -23.03 -21.03
N HIS A 279 -2.20 -21.80 -21.53
CA HIS A 279 -1.16 -20.83 -21.81
C HIS A 279 -0.66 -20.17 -20.53
N LEU A 280 0.52 -20.58 -20.08
CA LEU A 280 1.15 -20.08 -18.86
C LEU A 280 2.33 -19.16 -19.23
N GLU A 281 2.14 -17.85 -19.11
CA GLU A 281 3.15 -16.84 -19.51
C GLU A 281 4.33 -16.75 -18.54
N PHE A 282 4.06 -16.80 -17.23
CA PHE A 282 5.08 -16.65 -16.20
C PHE A 282 5.84 -17.96 -15.96
N GLU A 283 7.18 -17.87 -15.91
CA GLU A 283 8.07 -19.02 -15.68
C GLU A 283 7.77 -19.75 -14.37
N TYR A 284 7.51 -19.02 -13.29
CA TYR A 284 7.20 -19.65 -11.99
C TYR A 284 5.89 -20.44 -12.03
N VAL A 285 4.89 -19.98 -12.79
CA VAL A 285 3.61 -20.71 -12.96
C VAL A 285 3.83 -21.98 -13.77
N ARG A 286 4.67 -21.93 -14.81
CA ARG A 286 5.12 -23.11 -15.56
C ARG A 286 5.89 -24.10 -14.66
N ALA A 287 6.71 -23.60 -13.73
CA ALA A 287 7.39 -24.44 -12.76
C ALA A 287 6.42 -25.11 -11.77
N ILE A 288 5.40 -24.40 -11.27
CA ILE A 288 4.33 -24.97 -10.45
C ILE A 288 3.55 -26.06 -11.22
N ALA A 289 3.24 -25.82 -12.49
CA ALA A 289 2.61 -26.80 -13.36
C ALA A 289 3.49 -28.05 -13.54
N ALA A 290 4.78 -27.88 -13.80
CA ALA A 290 5.75 -28.97 -13.90
C ALA A 290 5.84 -29.82 -12.62
N VAL A 291 5.82 -29.17 -11.45
CA VAL A 291 5.78 -29.88 -10.15
C VAL A 291 4.50 -30.70 -10.02
N THR A 292 3.35 -30.13 -10.37
CA THR A 292 2.06 -30.83 -10.32
C THR A 292 2.05 -32.04 -11.26
N ASP A 293 2.61 -31.90 -12.46
CA ASP A 293 2.67 -32.97 -13.46
C ASP A 293 3.61 -34.10 -13.08
N ALA A 294 4.71 -33.80 -12.36
CA ALA A 294 5.66 -34.80 -11.89
C ALA A 294 5.20 -35.52 -10.61
N THR A 295 4.34 -34.89 -9.81
CA THR A 295 3.96 -35.41 -8.47
C THR A 295 2.60 -36.09 -8.45
N ALA A 296 1.73 -35.83 -9.44
CA ALA A 296 0.43 -36.46 -9.56
C ALA A 296 0.20 -37.09 -10.94
N PRO A 297 -0.41 -38.30 -11.03
CA PRO A 297 -0.68 -38.96 -12.31
C PRO A 297 -1.43 -38.05 -13.29
N ALA A 298 -1.06 -38.03 -14.56
CA ALA A 298 -1.66 -37.16 -15.56
C ALA A 298 -3.19 -37.29 -15.61
N GLY A 299 -3.91 -36.16 -15.69
CA GLY A 299 -5.36 -36.10 -15.77
C GLY A 299 -6.13 -36.49 -14.49
N ARG A 300 -5.47 -36.99 -13.44
CA ARG A 300 -6.13 -37.25 -12.15
C ARG A 300 -6.51 -35.92 -11.48
N PRO A 301 -7.77 -35.77 -11.03
CA PRO A 301 -8.19 -34.60 -10.28
C PRO A 301 -7.49 -34.54 -8.92
N LEU A 302 -7.27 -33.32 -8.44
CA LEU A 302 -6.63 -33.03 -7.15
C LEU A 302 -7.59 -32.32 -6.20
N SER A 303 -7.28 -32.39 -4.90
CA SER A 303 -7.76 -31.44 -3.89
C SER A 303 -6.69 -30.36 -3.69
N ALA A 304 -6.91 -29.16 -4.24
CA ALA A 304 -5.94 -28.08 -4.22
C ALA A 304 -6.39 -26.92 -3.31
N LEU A 305 -5.44 -26.37 -2.56
CA LEU A 305 -5.60 -25.14 -1.78
C LEU A 305 -4.60 -24.11 -2.30
N HIS A 306 -5.05 -22.88 -2.54
CA HIS A 306 -4.21 -21.79 -3.04
C HIS A 306 -4.21 -20.65 -2.02
N LEU A 307 -3.03 -20.25 -1.56
CA LEU A 307 -2.81 -19.14 -0.64
C LEU A 307 -2.45 -17.92 -1.49
N GLY A 308 -3.39 -16.99 -1.65
CA GLY A 308 -3.35 -16.01 -2.72
C GLY A 308 -3.71 -16.64 -4.07
N GLY A 309 -4.16 -15.82 -5.02
CA GLY A 309 -4.51 -16.33 -6.34
C GLY A 309 -5.03 -15.31 -7.32
N GLY A 310 -4.39 -14.14 -7.43
CA GLY A 310 -4.76 -13.12 -8.40
C GLY A 310 -4.85 -13.66 -9.83
N GLY A 311 -5.98 -13.48 -10.50
CA GLY A 311 -6.25 -14.04 -11.83
C GLY A 311 -6.55 -15.54 -11.87
N LEU A 312 -6.37 -16.27 -10.76
CA LEU A 312 -6.62 -17.71 -10.60
C LEU A 312 -5.98 -18.58 -11.70
N THR A 313 -4.77 -18.21 -12.16
CA THR A 313 -4.11 -18.90 -13.28
C THR A 313 -3.86 -20.38 -12.97
N VAL A 314 -3.27 -20.71 -11.81
CA VAL A 314 -3.04 -22.11 -11.41
C VAL A 314 -4.36 -22.88 -11.23
N PRO A 315 -5.37 -22.39 -10.48
CA PRO A 315 -6.67 -23.06 -10.39
C PRO A 315 -7.33 -23.35 -11.75
N ARG A 316 -7.25 -22.41 -12.70
CA ARG A 316 -7.80 -22.54 -14.06
C ARG A 316 -7.05 -23.59 -14.88
N TYR A 317 -5.73 -23.54 -14.82
CA TYR A 317 -4.87 -24.53 -15.44
C TYR A 317 -5.23 -25.94 -14.96
N LEU A 318 -5.30 -26.14 -13.64
CA LEU A 318 -5.65 -27.44 -13.05
C LEU A 318 -7.04 -27.91 -13.46
N ALA A 319 -8.04 -27.03 -13.52
CA ALA A 319 -9.38 -27.39 -13.96
C ALA A 319 -9.38 -27.88 -15.44
N ALA A 320 -8.52 -27.31 -16.29
CA ALA A 320 -8.40 -27.68 -17.69
C ALA A 320 -7.63 -28.99 -17.90
N VAL A 321 -6.44 -29.15 -17.30
CA VAL A 321 -5.59 -30.33 -17.51
C VAL A 321 -5.98 -31.52 -16.63
N ARG A 322 -6.72 -31.29 -15.54
CA ARG A 322 -7.18 -32.31 -14.57
C ARG A 322 -8.66 -32.10 -14.23
N PRO A 323 -9.58 -32.41 -15.17
CA PRO A 323 -11.01 -32.23 -14.94
C PRO A 323 -11.51 -32.92 -13.68
N GLY A 324 -12.27 -32.19 -12.86
CA GLY A 324 -12.79 -32.67 -11.56
C GLY A 324 -11.95 -32.25 -10.35
N THR A 325 -10.81 -31.58 -10.55
CA THR A 325 -10.02 -30.96 -9.47
C THR A 325 -10.89 -30.01 -8.64
N ALA A 326 -10.78 -30.10 -7.32
CA ALA A 326 -11.42 -29.18 -6.38
C ALA A 326 -10.39 -28.19 -5.84
N SER A 327 -10.48 -26.93 -6.29
CA SER A 327 -9.62 -25.83 -5.88
C SER A 327 -10.36 -24.89 -4.91
N LEU A 328 -9.74 -24.61 -3.77
CA LEU A 328 -10.14 -23.53 -2.87
C LEU A 328 -9.04 -22.46 -2.90
N VAL A 329 -9.40 -21.22 -3.22
CA VAL A 329 -8.50 -20.06 -3.19
C VAL A 329 -8.81 -19.22 -1.96
N LEU A 330 -7.77 -18.91 -1.17
CA LEU A 330 -7.83 -17.99 -0.05
C LEU A 330 -7.23 -16.65 -0.51
N GLU A 331 -8.10 -15.70 -0.85
CA GLU A 331 -7.70 -14.37 -1.32
C GLU A 331 -8.04 -13.33 -0.25
N VAL A 332 -7.10 -12.47 0.11
CA VAL A 332 -7.31 -11.47 1.16
C VAL A 332 -8.08 -10.25 0.63
N ASP A 333 -7.91 -9.93 -0.65
CA ASP A 333 -8.46 -8.73 -1.27
C ASP A 333 -9.77 -9.03 -2.04
N PRO A 334 -10.95 -8.67 -1.51
CA PRO A 334 -12.21 -8.85 -2.23
C PRO A 334 -12.26 -8.09 -3.57
N GLY A 335 -11.49 -7.01 -3.73
CA GLY A 335 -11.45 -6.24 -4.96
C GLY A 335 -10.72 -6.95 -6.09
N VAL A 336 -9.70 -7.76 -5.77
CA VAL A 336 -9.03 -8.64 -6.75
C VAL A 336 -10.01 -9.70 -7.25
N VAL A 337 -10.77 -10.32 -6.34
CA VAL A 337 -11.79 -11.31 -6.71
C VAL A 337 -12.85 -10.70 -7.64
N GLU A 338 -13.28 -9.46 -7.39
CA GLU A 338 -14.26 -8.80 -8.24
C GLU A 338 -13.69 -8.49 -9.64
N ILE A 339 -12.44 -8.03 -9.73
CA ILE A 339 -11.75 -7.87 -11.02
C ILE A 339 -11.64 -9.20 -11.75
N ASP A 340 -11.32 -10.27 -11.03
CA ASP A 340 -11.20 -11.59 -11.64
C ASP A 340 -12.54 -12.04 -12.25
N ARG A 341 -13.68 -11.72 -11.60
CA ARG A 341 -15.04 -11.96 -12.13
C ARG A 341 -15.34 -11.08 -13.35
N GLU A 342 -15.20 -9.78 -13.20
CA GLU A 342 -15.64 -8.80 -14.21
C GLU A 342 -14.76 -8.78 -15.45
N GLN A 343 -13.44 -8.91 -15.28
CA GLN A 343 -12.45 -8.64 -16.34
C GLN A 343 -11.70 -9.89 -16.79
N LEU A 344 -11.50 -10.85 -15.88
CA LEU A 344 -10.79 -12.10 -16.19
C LEU A 344 -11.71 -13.31 -16.32
N GLY A 345 -13.03 -13.13 -16.29
CA GLY A 345 -14.02 -14.18 -16.56
C GLY A 345 -14.05 -15.30 -15.52
N LEU A 346 -13.77 -14.99 -14.24
CA LEU A 346 -13.86 -15.97 -13.15
C LEU A 346 -15.31 -16.46 -13.02
N VAL A 347 -15.48 -17.78 -13.07
CA VAL A 347 -16.73 -18.46 -12.77
C VAL A 347 -16.49 -19.43 -11.63
N GLU A 348 -17.02 -19.10 -10.46
CA GLU A 348 -16.99 -19.99 -9.30
C GLU A 348 -17.93 -21.18 -9.51
N SER A 349 -17.58 -22.33 -8.93
CA SER A 349 -18.36 -23.56 -8.97
C SER A 349 -18.11 -24.38 -7.71
N ASP A 350 -18.81 -25.51 -7.55
CA ASP A 350 -18.54 -26.46 -6.46
C ASP A 350 -17.10 -26.98 -6.45
N ARG A 351 -16.39 -26.85 -7.57
CA ARG A 351 -15.01 -27.31 -7.79
C ARG A 351 -13.99 -26.18 -7.82
N LEU A 352 -14.41 -24.93 -7.96
CA LEU A 352 -13.52 -23.75 -7.91
C LEU A 352 -14.19 -22.70 -7.05
N ARG A 353 -13.75 -22.58 -5.79
CA ARG A 353 -14.31 -21.65 -4.81
C ARG A 353 -13.28 -20.63 -4.40
N VAL A 354 -13.70 -19.38 -4.22
CA VAL A 354 -12.86 -18.34 -3.64
C VAL A 354 -13.43 -17.95 -2.27
N ARG A 355 -12.60 -18.00 -1.24
CA ARG A 355 -12.94 -17.52 0.10
C ARG A 355 -12.14 -16.25 0.35
N VAL A 356 -12.83 -15.14 0.55
CA VAL A 356 -12.20 -13.88 0.94
C VAL A 356 -11.79 -13.97 2.40
N THR A 357 -10.50 -14.17 2.67
CA THR A 357 -9.92 -14.30 4.01
C THR A 357 -8.41 -14.16 3.96
N ASP A 358 -7.81 -13.75 5.08
CA ASP A 358 -6.38 -13.92 5.27
C ASP A 358 -6.01 -15.42 5.16
N ALA A 359 -4.93 -15.71 4.42
CA ALA A 359 -4.53 -17.07 4.09
C ALA A 359 -4.11 -17.88 5.32
N ARG A 360 -3.48 -17.26 6.33
CA ARG A 360 -3.09 -17.93 7.57
C ARG A 360 -4.32 -18.32 8.39
N VAL A 361 -5.28 -17.40 8.49
CA VAL A 361 -6.58 -17.66 9.14
C VAL A 361 -7.32 -18.78 8.41
N GLY A 362 -7.39 -18.72 7.08
CA GLY A 362 -8.04 -19.76 6.28
C GLY A 362 -7.36 -21.12 6.43
N LEU A 363 -6.03 -21.17 6.43
CA LEU A 363 -5.25 -22.39 6.70
C LEU A 363 -5.55 -23.01 8.07
N ALA A 364 -5.75 -22.18 9.10
CA ALA A 364 -6.11 -22.68 10.44
C ALA A 364 -7.48 -23.38 10.44
N ASP A 365 -8.43 -22.93 9.61
CA ASP A 365 -9.76 -23.53 9.47
C ASP A 365 -9.77 -24.82 8.63
N GLU A 366 -8.71 -25.09 7.86
CA GLU A 366 -8.66 -26.25 6.97
C GLU A 366 -8.61 -27.58 7.74
N ALA A 367 -9.29 -28.58 7.17
CA ALA A 367 -9.27 -29.94 7.69
C ALA A 367 -7.90 -30.58 7.47
N ALA A 368 -7.43 -31.33 8.46
CA ALA A 368 -6.15 -32.00 8.38
C ALA A 368 -6.15 -33.12 7.31
N GLY A 369 -5.05 -33.27 6.57
CA GLY A 369 -4.86 -34.36 5.61
C GLY A 369 -5.77 -34.32 4.38
N ALA A 370 -6.32 -33.17 4.02
CA ALA A 370 -7.37 -33.04 3.00
C ALA A 370 -6.86 -32.59 1.62
N ARG A 371 -5.63 -32.08 1.52
CA ARG A 371 -5.11 -31.42 0.33
C ARG A 371 -3.98 -32.22 -0.32
N ASP A 372 -4.11 -32.50 -1.61
CA ASP A 372 -3.05 -33.13 -2.42
C ASP A 372 -2.00 -32.08 -2.83
N LEU A 373 -2.43 -30.83 -2.99
CA LEU A 373 -1.59 -29.71 -3.39
C LEU A 373 -1.94 -28.46 -2.57
N VAL A 374 -0.94 -27.83 -1.99
CA VAL A 374 -1.04 -26.46 -1.47
C VAL A 374 -0.11 -25.57 -2.29
N VAL A 375 -0.64 -24.47 -2.83
CA VAL A 375 0.11 -23.50 -3.63
C VAL A 375 0.22 -22.20 -2.85
N GLY A 376 1.44 -21.75 -2.55
CA GLY A 376 1.73 -20.45 -1.97
C GLY A 376 2.06 -19.43 -3.07
N ASP A 377 1.17 -18.47 -3.30
CA ASP A 377 1.35 -17.40 -4.29
C ASP A 377 0.70 -16.08 -3.78
N ALA A 378 1.03 -15.74 -2.52
CA ALA A 378 0.50 -14.57 -1.83
C ALA A 378 1.58 -13.50 -1.69
N PHE A 379 1.29 -12.27 -2.15
CA PHE A 379 2.21 -11.14 -2.08
C PHE A 379 1.52 -9.91 -1.48
N GLY A 380 2.17 -9.25 -0.53
CA GLY A 380 1.73 -7.97 0.05
C GLY A 380 2.35 -6.75 -0.66
N GLY A 381 2.91 -6.94 -1.85
CA GLY A 381 3.81 -6.04 -2.53
C GLY A 381 4.88 -6.83 -3.29
N LEU A 382 6.15 -6.69 -2.89
CA LEU A 382 7.29 -7.40 -3.50
C LEU A 382 7.73 -8.65 -2.74
N SER A 383 7.09 -9.00 -1.62
CA SER A 383 7.42 -10.18 -0.82
C SER A 383 6.18 -10.93 -0.35
N VAL A 384 6.42 -12.20 -0.02
CA VAL A 384 5.47 -13.00 0.74
C VAL A 384 5.32 -12.38 2.14
N PRO A 385 4.09 -12.15 2.64
CA PRO A 385 3.88 -11.64 3.99
C PRO A 385 4.54 -12.52 5.05
N TRP A 386 5.28 -11.91 6.00
CA TRP A 386 6.07 -12.63 7.01
C TRP A 386 5.28 -13.68 7.79
N GLN A 387 3.99 -13.42 8.04
CA GLN A 387 3.14 -14.33 8.79
C GLN A 387 2.84 -15.65 8.06
N LEU A 388 3.23 -15.78 6.79
CA LEU A 388 3.11 -17.01 5.97
C LEU A 388 4.44 -17.76 5.79
N THR A 389 5.56 -17.19 6.29
CA THR A 389 6.94 -17.70 6.06
C THR A 389 7.53 -18.34 7.32
N THR A 390 6.75 -18.47 8.39
CA THR A 390 7.23 -18.97 9.69
C THR A 390 7.01 -20.48 9.82
N VAL A 391 7.76 -21.13 10.72
CA VAL A 391 7.55 -22.54 11.11
C VAL A 391 6.08 -22.78 11.44
N GLU A 392 5.47 -21.91 12.25
CA GLU A 392 4.07 -22.06 12.69
C GLU A 392 3.08 -21.98 11.54
N ALA A 393 3.35 -21.15 10.52
CA ALA A 393 2.52 -21.08 9.33
C ALA A 393 2.71 -22.33 8.45
N LEU A 394 3.94 -22.79 8.29
CA LEU A 394 4.28 -23.98 7.53
C LEU A 394 3.76 -25.27 8.19
N ASP A 395 3.65 -25.32 9.52
CA ASP A 395 2.97 -26.40 10.25
C ASP A 395 1.47 -26.46 9.90
N LEU A 396 0.81 -25.32 9.69
CA LEU A 396 -0.58 -25.29 9.21
C LEU A 396 -0.70 -25.85 7.79
N VAL A 397 0.29 -25.56 6.94
CA VAL A 397 0.39 -26.12 5.59
C VAL A 397 0.59 -27.64 5.65
N ASP A 398 1.55 -28.13 6.43
CA ASP A 398 1.80 -29.57 6.61
C ASP A 398 0.54 -30.29 7.13
N ARG A 399 -0.13 -29.71 8.12
CA ARG A 399 -1.39 -30.25 8.66
C ARG A 399 -2.45 -30.39 7.58
N ALA A 400 -2.60 -29.41 6.69
CA ALA A 400 -3.60 -29.45 5.61
C ALA A 400 -3.27 -30.50 4.54
N LEU A 401 -1.99 -30.85 4.35
CA LEU A 401 -1.53 -31.79 3.33
C LEU A 401 -1.84 -33.25 3.68
N ALA A 402 -2.35 -34.00 2.70
CA ALA A 402 -2.40 -35.46 2.73
C ALA A 402 -0.98 -36.07 2.78
N ASP A 403 -0.86 -37.38 3.08
CA ASP A 403 0.45 -38.05 3.27
C ASP A 403 1.40 -37.96 2.06
N GLY A 404 0.84 -37.96 0.85
CA GLY A 404 1.57 -37.74 -0.41
C GLY A 404 1.45 -36.32 -0.96
N GLY A 405 0.89 -35.39 -0.18
CA GLY A 405 0.64 -34.03 -0.60
C GLY A 405 1.91 -33.22 -0.78
N VAL A 406 1.84 -32.20 -1.63
CA VAL A 406 2.97 -31.32 -1.95
C VAL A 406 2.60 -29.87 -1.66
N TYR A 407 3.47 -29.17 -0.94
CA TYR A 407 3.49 -27.72 -0.88
C TYR A 407 4.41 -27.18 -1.96
N VAL A 408 3.93 -26.23 -2.75
CA VAL A 408 4.73 -25.48 -3.72
C VAL A 408 4.51 -24.00 -3.51
N ALA A 409 5.57 -23.20 -3.46
CA ALA A 409 5.45 -21.77 -3.27
C ALA A 409 6.36 -20.98 -4.22
N ASN A 410 5.82 -19.85 -4.70
CA ASN A 410 6.55 -18.85 -5.45
C ASN A 410 7.20 -17.86 -4.46
N LEU A 411 8.50 -17.68 -4.57
CA LEU A 411 9.26 -16.69 -3.81
C LEU A 411 9.98 -15.77 -4.78
N ILE A 412 10.25 -14.53 -4.36
CA ILE A 412 11.06 -13.58 -5.12
C ILE A 412 12.08 -12.95 -4.20
N ASP A 413 13.33 -12.91 -4.65
CA ASP A 413 14.42 -12.25 -3.94
C ASP A 413 15.57 -11.98 -4.92
N HIS A 414 16.47 -11.08 -4.57
CA HIS A 414 17.68 -10.78 -5.34
C HIS A 414 18.92 -10.96 -4.46
N PRO A 415 20.13 -11.06 -5.05
CA PRO A 415 21.36 -11.18 -4.28
C PRO A 415 21.43 -10.14 -3.15
N PRO A 416 21.71 -10.57 -1.91
CA PRO A 416 22.32 -11.86 -1.52
C PRO A 416 21.36 -13.04 -1.29
N LEU A 417 20.08 -12.95 -1.69
CA LEU A 417 19.05 -13.99 -1.54
C LEU A 417 18.77 -14.38 -0.08
N GLY A 418 18.88 -13.40 0.84
CA GLY A 418 18.76 -13.61 2.28
C GLY A 418 17.39 -14.17 2.69
N PHE A 419 16.33 -13.69 2.06
CA PHE A 419 14.97 -14.14 2.35
C PHE A 419 14.74 -15.57 1.85
N VAL A 420 15.10 -15.88 0.60
CA VAL A 420 14.93 -17.25 0.06
C VAL A 420 15.75 -18.28 0.87
N ARG A 421 16.96 -17.91 1.29
CA ARG A 421 17.80 -18.76 2.15
C ARG A 421 17.13 -19.06 3.49
N ALA A 422 16.59 -18.03 4.15
CA ALA A 422 15.88 -18.19 5.42
C ALA A 422 14.60 -19.02 5.26
N GLU A 423 13.80 -18.75 4.23
CA GLU A 423 12.58 -19.51 3.94
C GLU A 423 12.86 -21.00 3.69
N LEU A 424 13.93 -21.32 2.95
CA LEU A 424 14.37 -22.70 2.75
C LEU A 424 14.88 -23.36 4.04
N ALA A 425 15.51 -22.60 4.95
CA ALA A 425 15.88 -23.09 6.27
C ALA A 425 14.62 -23.45 7.09
N THR A 426 13.61 -22.58 7.06
CA THR A 426 12.32 -22.78 7.73
C THR A 426 11.57 -23.99 7.16
N LEU A 427 11.48 -24.11 5.83
CA LEU A 427 10.88 -25.28 5.18
C LEU A 427 11.55 -26.59 5.58
N ARG A 428 12.88 -26.59 5.71
CA ARG A 428 13.64 -27.79 6.15
C ARG A 428 13.48 -28.10 7.64
N ALA A 429 13.00 -27.16 8.44
CA ALA A 429 12.66 -27.40 9.85
C ALA A 429 11.32 -28.15 9.98
N VAL A 430 10.39 -27.95 9.03
CA VAL A 430 9.05 -28.57 9.04
C VAL A 430 8.98 -29.81 8.16
N PHE A 431 9.53 -29.76 6.95
CA PHE A 431 9.43 -30.82 5.95
C PHE A 431 10.73 -31.62 5.78
N PRO A 432 10.66 -32.95 5.70
CA PRO A 432 11.84 -33.80 5.48
C PRO A 432 12.40 -33.70 4.05
N HIS A 433 11.57 -33.34 3.07
CA HIS A 433 11.97 -33.24 1.67
C HIS A 433 11.66 -31.84 1.15
N VAL A 434 12.70 -31.11 0.75
CA VAL A 434 12.62 -29.77 0.19
C VAL A 434 13.48 -29.68 -1.07
N LEU A 435 12.96 -29.02 -2.11
CA LEU A 435 13.66 -28.71 -3.35
C LEU A 435 13.54 -27.21 -3.65
N LEU A 436 14.59 -26.64 -4.24
CA LEU A 436 14.59 -25.31 -4.85
C LEU A 436 14.64 -25.46 -6.37
N LEU A 437 13.74 -24.76 -7.06
CA LEU A 437 13.65 -24.68 -8.50
C LEU A 437 13.94 -23.24 -8.91
N ALA A 438 15.04 -23.03 -9.63
CA ALA A 438 15.47 -21.71 -10.06
C ALA A 438 16.44 -21.82 -11.24
N ARG A 439 16.71 -20.71 -11.92
CA ARG A 439 17.79 -20.64 -12.91
C ARG A 439 19.15 -20.91 -12.27
N GLU A 440 20.12 -21.39 -13.04
CA GLU A 440 21.46 -21.74 -12.55
C GLU A 440 22.15 -20.53 -11.89
N GLU A 441 22.01 -19.34 -12.46
CA GLU A 441 22.63 -18.11 -11.96
C GLU A 441 22.07 -17.72 -10.58
N VAL A 442 20.78 -17.98 -10.33
CA VAL A 442 20.14 -17.74 -9.03
C VAL A 442 20.63 -18.76 -8.00
N VAL A 443 20.75 -20.05 -8.37
CA VAL A 443 21.30 -21.08 -7.48
C VAL A 443 22.79 -20.83 -7.19
N ALA A 444 23.52 -20.20 -8.12
CA ALA A 444 24.89 -19.74 -7.91
C ALA A 444 24.99 -18.48 -7.04
N GLY A 445 23.87 -17.79 -6.77
CA GLY A 445 23.82 -16.54 -6.02
C GLY A 445 24.28 -15.31 -6.81
N GLU A 446 24.35 -15.43 -8.14
CA GLU A 446 24.83 -14.40 -9.06
C GLU A 446 23.69 -13.50 -9.56
N ASP A 447 22.45 -13.97 -9.47
CA ASP A 447 21.25 -13.30 -9.98
C ASP A 447 20.03 -13.53 -9.07
N GLY A 448 18.91 -12.86 -9.36
CA GLY A 448 17.67 -12.92 -8.59
C GLY A 448 16.42 -13.17 -9.45
N GLY A 449 15.27 -12.97 -8.82
CA GLY A 449 13.95 -13.09 -9.44
C GLY A 449 13.10 -14.17 -8.80
N ASN A 450 12.12 -14.67 -9.56
CA ASN A 450 11.23 -15.72 -9.07
C ASN A 450 11.97 -17.06 -8.92
N VAL A 451 11.74 -17.71 -7.80
CA VAL A 451 12.12 -19.11 -7.56
C VAL A 451 10.89 -19.87 -7.07
N VAL A 452 10.88 -21.17 -7.30
CA VAL A 452 9.83 -22.06 -6.79
C VAL A 452 10.43 -23.00 -5.78
N VAL A 453 9.84 -23.08 -4.60
CA VAL A 453 10.21 -24.06 -3.57
C VAL A 453 9.16 -25.15 -3.51
N VAL A 454 9.60 -26.38 -3.27
CA VAL A 454 8.72 -27.55 -3.18
C VAL A 454 9.04 -28.30 -1.91
N ALA A 455 8.02 -28.63 -1.11
CA ALA A 455 8.18 -29.35 0.14
C ALA A 455 7.12 -30.44 0.32
N SER A 456 7.50 -31.55 0.94
CA SER A 456 6.59 -32.66 1.24
C SER A 456 7.10 -33.54 2.38
N ARG A 457 6.17 -34.28 3.02
CA ARG A 457 6.47 -35.40 3.93
C ARG A 457 7.01 -36.63 3.17
N SER A 458 6.66 -36.76 1.90
CA SER A 458 7.06 -37.88 1.03
C SER A 458 8.25 -37.51 0.15
N PRO A 459 9.10 -38.48 -0.26
CA PRO A 459 10.21 -38.22 -1.17
C PRO A 459 9.76 -37.56 -2.48
N LEU A 460 10.39 -36.45 -2.84
CA LEU A 460 10.08 -35.69 -4.06
C LEU A 460 10.83 -36.25 -5.28
N PRO A 461 10.16 -36.44 -6.43
CA PRO A 461 10.77 -37.04 -7.62
C PRO A 461 11.56 -35.99 -8.42
N ALA A 462 12.73 -35.57 -7.91
CA ALA A 462 13.53 -34.48 -8.47
C ALA A 462 13.85 -34.63 -9.97
N ASP A 463 14.20 -35.83 -10.43
CA ASP A 463 14.50 -36.08 -11.85
C ASP A 463 13.25 -35.93 -12.74
N ALA A 464 12.09 -36.37 -12.26
CA ALA A 464 10.83 -36.23 -12.98
C ALA A 464 10.40 -34.76 -13.03
N ILE A 465 10.59 -34.00 -11.93
CA ILE A 465 10.36 -32.56 -11.89
C ILE A 465 11.28 -31.86 -12.90
N GLY A 466 12.58 -32.20 -12.94
CA GLY A 466 13.52 -31.65 -13.93
C GLY A 466 13.19 -32.01 -15.38
N ALA A 467 12.60 -33.17 -15.63
CA ALA A 467 12.07 -33.52 -16.95
C ALA A 467 10.80 -32.72 -17.29
N ALA A 468 9.88 -32.56 -16.35
CA ALA A 468 8.66 -31.78 -16.52
C ALA A 468 8.95 -30.29 -16.77
N LEU A 469 9.92 -29.70 -16.06
CA LEU A 469 10.36 -28.32 -16.29
C LEU A 469 10.78 -28.08 -17.74
N ARG A 470 11.58 -29.00 -18.31
CA ARG A 470 11.98 -28.94 -19.73
C ARG A 470 10.79 -29.13 -20.67
N GLY A 471 9.80 -29.93 -20.30
CA GLY A 471 8.54 -30.07 -21.04
C GLY A 471 7.67 -28.80 -21.03
N HIS A 472 7.88 -27.92 -20.06
CA HIS A 472 7.27 -26.59 -19.95
C HIS A 472 8.24 -25.47 -20.42
N ASP A 473 9.22 -25.82 -21.25
CA ASP A 473 10.21 -24.90 -21.84
C ASP A 473 11.03 -24.09 -20.81
N LEU A 474 11.30 -24.68 -19.64
CA LEU A 474 12.15 -24.08 -18.60
C LEU A 474 13.53 -24.75 -18.55
N THR A 475 14.57 -23.92 -18.50
CA THR A 475 15.97 -24.34 -18.27
C THR A 475 16.36 -24.27 -16.79
N TRP A 476 15.38 -24.26 -15.89
CA TRP A 476 15.57 -24.20 -14.46
C TRP A 476 16.17 -25.49 -13.90
N GLN A 477 16.94 -25.34 -12.83
CA GLN A 477 17.61 -26.40 -12.11
C GLN A 477 16.78 -26.84 -10.91
N VAL A 478 16.90 -28.11 -10.54
CA VAL A 478 16.31 -28.66 -9.31
C VAL A 478 17.43 -28.89 -8.30
N ALA A 479 17.51 -28.04 -7.29
CA ALA A 479 18.48 -28.14 -6.21
C ALA A 479 17.87 -28.83 -4.99
N GLY A 480 18.40 -30.01 -4.65
CA GLY A 480 18.09 -30.76 -3.44
C GLY A 480 19.35 -31.21 -2.70
N GLY A 481 19.18 -31.90 -1.56
CA GLY A 481 20.28 -32.52 -0.83
C GLY A 481 21.41 -31.55 -0.47
N GLN A 482 22.66 -31.92 -0.78
CA GLN A 482 23.86 -31.12 -0.46
C GLN A 482 23.90 -29.78 -1.21
N ARG A 483 23.38 -29.72 -2.43
CA ARG A 483 23.33 -28.47 -3.21
C ARG A 483 22.41 -27.45 -2.55
N LEU A 484 21.23 -27.91 -2.12
CA LEU A 484 20.31 -27.09 -1.35
C LEU A 484 20.90 -26.70 0.02
N ALA A 485 21.55 -27.63 0.72
CA ALA A 485 22.16 -27.35 2.01
C ALA A 485 23.27 -26.28 1.91
N GLY A 486 24.10 -26.32 0.86
CA GLY A 486 25.11 -25.31 0.59
C GLY A 486 24.49 -23.95 0.22
N PHE A 487 23.40 -23.93 -0.53
CA PHE A 487 22.65 -22.72 -0.84
C PHE A 487 22.03 -22.10 0.42
N VAL A 488 21.41 -22.89 1.30
CA VAL A 488 20.82 -22.39 2.56
C VAL A 488 21.92 -21.87 3.49
N GLY A 489 23.03 -22.58 3.62
CA GLY A 489 24.13 -22.21 4.51
C GLY A 489 23.70 -22.17 5.98
N ASP A 490 24.03 -21.07 6.65
CA ASP A 490 23.75 -20.78 8.06
C ASP A 490 22.55 -19.85 8.26
N ALA A 491 21.67 -19.75 7.25
CA ALA A 491 20.49 -18.90 7.32
C ALA A 491 19.58 -19.28 8.50
N GLU A 492 19.04 -18.25 9.16
CA GLU A 492 18.17 -18.41 10.32
C GLU A 492 16.80 -18.95 9.92
N VAL A 493 16.23 -19.76 10.82
CA VAL A 493 14.85 -20.26 10.71
C VAL A 493 13.89 -19.15 11.15
N LEU A 494 12.87 -18.90 10.34
CA LEU A 494 11.86 -17.89 10.62
C LEU A 494 10.78 -18.47 11.55
N THR A 495 10.48 -17.75 12.63
CA THR A 495 9.43 -18.11 13.60
C THR A 495 8.50 -16.93 13.81
N ASP A 496 7.33 -17.14 14.38
CA ASP A 496 6.43 -16.04 14.74
C ASP A 496 7.08 -14.98 15.64
N ASP A 497 8.04 -15.38 16.48
CA ASP A 497 8.79 -14.49 17.35
C ASP A 497 9.93 -13.74 16.62
N SER A 498 10.38 -14.25 15.46
CA SER A 498 11.49 -13.68 14.68
C SER A 498 11.37 -14.02 13.19
N ALA A 499 10.77 -13.11 12.42
CA ALA A 499 10.64 -13.21 10.97
C ALA A 499 10.94 -11.87 10.27
N PRO A 500 12.22 -11.42 10.21
CA PRO A 500 12.60 -10.13 9.65
C PRO A 500 12.61 -10.13 8.11
N VAL A 501 11.51 -10.55 7.48
CA VAL A 501 11.40 -10.72 6.02
C VAL A 501 11.76 -9.43 5.28
N ASP A 502 11.26 -8.28 5.72
CA ASP A 502 11.52 -6.99 5.08
C ASP A 502 13.00 -6.57 5.15
N GLN A 503 13.77 -7.08 6.11
CA GLN A 503 15.21 -6.81 6.25
C GLN A 503 16.07 -7.80 5.46
N LEU A 504 15.56 -9.01 5.22
CA LEU A 504 16.25 -10.07 4.47
C LEU A 504 16.03 -9.95 2.96
N LEU A 505 14.86 -9.41 2.56
CA LEU A 505 14.45 -9.28 1.17
C LEU A 505 15.26 -8.19 0.44
N THR A 506 15.74 -8.53 -0.75
CA THR A 506 16.24 -7.57 -1.73
C THR A 506 15.24 -7.45 -2.88
N PRO A 507 14.39 -6.40 -2.90
CA PRO A 507 13.24 -6.30 -3.80
C PRO A 507 13.60 -6.05 -5.28
N TYR A 508 14.77 -5.50 -5.55
CA TYR A 508 15.20 -5.10 -6.90
C TYR A 508 16.63 -5.54 -7.16
N ALA A 509 16.92 -5.89 -8.42
CA ALA A 509 18.30 -6.07 -8.89
C ALA A 509 19.11 -4.77 -8.68
N ALA A 510 20.38 -4.92 -8.35
CA ALA A 510 21.26 -3.76 -8.20
C ALA A 510 21.41 -3.05 -9.57
N PRO A 511 21.35 -1.71 -9.64
CA PRO A 511 21.50 -1.01 -10.90
C PRO A 511 22.89 -1.30 -11.51
N GLY A 512 22.90 -2.04 -12.63
CA GLY A 512 24.11 -2.39 -13.39
C GLY A 512 24.46 -3.88 -13.45
N SER A 513 23.64 -4.77 -12.90
CA SER A 513 23.69 -6.23 -13.14
C SER A 513 23.02 -6.61 -14.45
#